data_AF-A0A2E6RBL2-F1
#
_entry.id   AF-A0A2E6RBL2-F1
#
_cell.length_a   1.000
_cell.length_b   1.000
_cell.length_c   1.000
_cell.angle_alpha   90.00
_cell.angle_beta   90.00
_cell.angle_gamma   90.00
#
_symmetry.space_group_name_H-M   'P 1'
#
loop_
_entity.id
_entity.type
_entity.pdbx_description
1 polymer ?
#
loop_
_entity_poly.entity_id
_entity_poly.type
_entity_poly.pdbx_seq_one_letter_code
_entity_poly.pdbx_strand_id
1 'polypeptide(L)'
;MSQLDHIPSIRLRAIEVTGPDAIAFMQSQLTLDVEAIADSRLHPAAWCSPDGRADAVLLIGVHSDGVWLVLPESLVAPIFKRARMFSIGRKVALEPDVAALPVLGPVAQEGRVLELAQDRDRSLLLGEPEDAAAIDSDVLPDQWLQADIGCAMPWILPETAGAYLPQMLGLEAIGGLSYRKGCFPGQEVIARVHYRGRVTRRTARFRLAADVPPVPGSTFELAGKPAQVLYAVVESGETGSVVGLAVVSIDAEPGAEIDVGSSAGTLL
;
A
#
# COMPACT_ATOMS: atom_id res chain seq x y z
N MET A 1 17.54 -28.87 7.28
CA MET A 1 17.38 -27.46 7.68
C MET A 1 18.02 -26.58 6.62
N SER A 2 17.20 -26.12 5.67
CA SER A 2 17.36 -24.83 5.00
C SER A 2 15.98 -24.49 4.44
N GLN A 3 15.04 -24.27 5.36
CA GLN A 3 13.79 -23.59 5.04
C GLN A 3 14.19 -22.13 4.81
N LEU A 4 14.48 -21.79 3.56
CA LEU A 4 14.28 -20.42 3.11
C LEU A 4 12.76 -20.26 3.00
N ASP A 5 12.13 -19.91 4.12
CA ASP A 5 10.70 -19.65 4.19
C ASP A 5 10.39 -18.43 3.30
N HIS A 6 9.84 -18.74 2.12
CA HIS A 6 9.00 -17.93 1.23
C HIS A 6 8.90 -16.41 1.53
N ILE A 7 9.53 -15.59 0.69
CA ILE A 7 9.32 -14.13 0.56
C ILE A 7 7.87 -13.86 0.13
N PRO A 8 7.12 -12.91 0.70
CA PRO A 8 5.75 -12.66 0.23
C PRO A 8 5.79 -12.08 -1.19
N SER A 9 5.35 -12.88 -2.14
CA SER A 9 4.86 -12.43 -3.42
C SER A 9 3.63 -11.55 -3.19
N ILE A 10 3.77 -10.24 -3.38
CA ILE A 10 2.62 -9.34 -3.26
C ILE A 10 1.75 -9.55 -4.50
N ARG A 11 0.52 -9.99 -4.25
CA ARG A 11 -0.56 -10.07 -5.24
C ARG A 11 -1.56 -8.96 -4.93
N LEU A 12 -2.05 -8.25 -5.95
CA LEU A 12 -3.07 -7.22 -5.76
C LEU A 12 -4.43 -7.74 -6.23
N ARG A 13 -5.45 -7.42 -5.45
CA ARG A 13 -6.85 -7.73 -5.75
C ARG A 13 -7.68 -6.47 -5.60
N ALA A 14 -8.82 -6.43 -6.28
CA ALA A 14 -9.75 -5.32 -6.18
C ALA A 14 -11.08 -5.75 -5.58
N ILE A 15 -11.64 -4.90 -4.71
CA ILE A 15 -13.02 -4.99 -4.23
C ILE A 15 -13.81 -3.87 -4.93
N GLU A 16 -14.92 -4.20 -5.58
CA GLU A 16 -15.85 -3.19 -6.10
C GLU A 16 -16.85 -2.81 -5.00
N VAL A 17 -17.03 -1.50 -4.83
CA VAL A 17 -18.07 -0.94 -3.95
C VAL A 17 -19.01 -0.12 -4.82
N THR A 18 -20.21 -0.63 -5.05
CA THR A 18 -21.21 0.01 -5.93
C THR A 18 -22.44 0.48 -5.17
N GLY A 19 -23.24 1.31 -5.82
CA GLY A 19 -24.51 1.82 -5.31
C GLY A 19 -24.46 3.29 -4.90
N PRO A 20 -25.64 3.90 -4.65
CA PRO A 20 -25.77 5.36 -4.51
C PRO A 20 -25.01 5.93 -3.31
N ASP A 21 -24.74 5.12 -2.28
CA ASP A 21 -23.99 5.55 -1.10
C ASP A 21 -22.49 5.19 -1.15
N ALA A 22 -21.98 4.61 -2.26
CA ALA A 22 -20.62 4.04 -2.31
C ALA A 22 -19.51 5.06 -2.03
N ILE A 23 -19.56 6.22 -2.70
CA ILE A 23 -18.59 7.31 -2.50
C ILE A 23 -18.68 7.84 -1.07
N ALA A 24 -19.89 8.17 -0.59
CA ALA A 24 -20.11 8.66 0.78
C ALA A 24 -19.72 7.61 1.85
N PHE A 25 -19.83 6.32 1.51
CA PHE A 25 -19.36 5.23 2.35
C PHE A 25 -17.84 5.22 2.44
N MET A 26 -17.13 5.17 1.33
CA MET A 26 -15.67 5.17 1.33
C MET A 26 -15.09 6.48 1.87
N GLN A 27 -15.73 7.61 1.61
CA GLN A 27 -15.43 8.90 2.22
C GLN A 27 -15.48 8.83 3.76
N SER A 28 -16.33 8.00 4.34
CA SER A 28 -16.40 7.85 5.80
C SER A 28 -15.46 6.79 6.38
N GLN A 29 -14.76 6.01 5.55
CA GLN A 29 -13.92 4.90 6.01
C GLN A 29 -12.42 5.12 5.78
N LEU A 30 -12.07 5.84 4.71
CA LEU A 30 -10.68 6.01 4.27
C LEU A 30 -10.07 7.34 4.74
N THR A 31 -8.75 7.45 4.68
CA THR A 31 -8.01 8.68 5.03
C THR A 31 -8.02 9.75 3.94
N LEU A 32 -8.22 9.37 2.67
CA LEU A 32 -8.25 10.28 1.52
C LEU A 32 -9.63 10.93 1.36
N ASP A 33 -9.68 12.15 0.82
CA ASP A 33 -10.92 12.81 0.41
C ASP A 33 -11.45 12.20 -0.91
N VAL A 34 -12.33 11.20 -0.78
CA VAL A 34 -12.82 10.40 -1.92
C VAL A 34 -13.72 11.22 -2.83
N GLU A 35 -14.47 12.17 -2.27
CA GLU A 35 -15.38 13.05 -3.01
C GLU A 35 -14.61 14.05 -3.90
N ALA A 36 -13.34 14.30 -3.61
CA ALA A 36 -12.48 15.17 -4.39
C ALA A 36 -11.78 14.44 -5.55
N ILE A 37 -11.89 13.11 -5.66
CA ILE A 37 -11.31 12.34 -6.76
C ILE A 37 -12.16 12.58 -8.01
N ALA A 38 -11.62 13.36 -8.94
CA ALA A 38 -12.28 13.76 -10.18
C ALA A 38 -11.65 13.14 -11.43
N ASP A 39 -10.54 12.42 -11.29
CA ASP A 39 -9.88 11.70 -12.38
C ASP A 39 -10.15 10.18 -12.26
N SER A 40 -10.10 9.49 -13.40
CA SER A 40 -10.28 8.03 -13.45
C SER A 40 -8.96 7.31 -13.11
N ARG A 41 -8.34 7.71 -12.00
CA ARG A 41 -7.05 7.18 -11.54
C ARG A 41 -7.17 6.50 -10.18
N LEU A 42 -6.15 5.71 -9.88
CA LEU A 42 -5.96 5.05 -8.59
C LEU A 42 -5.12 5.92 -7.66
N HIS A 43 -5.70 6.34 -6.53
CA HIS A 43 -5.05 7.17 -5.51
C HIS A 43 -4.78 6.37 -4.24
N PRO A 44 -3.65 6.59 -3.56
CA PRO A 44 -3.40 5.93 -2.29
C PRO A 44 -4.40 6.38 -1.22
N ALA A 45 -4.74 5.48 -0.31
CA ALA A 45 -5.49 5.76 0.90
C ALA A 45 -5.16 4.70 1.96
N ALA A 46 -5.55 4.95 3.21
CA ALA A 46 -5.50 3.95 4.26
C ALA A 46 -6.88 3.70 4.85
N TRP A 47 -7.07 2.44 5.25
CA TRP A 47 -8.14 2.02 6.13
C TRP A 47 -7.60 1.96 7.56
N CYS A 48 -8.19 2.72 8.47
CA CYS A 48 -7.69 2.82 9.85
C CYS A 48 -8.56 2.11 10.88
N SER A 49 -7.95 1.77 12.00
CA SER A 49 -8.59 1.41 13.25
C SER A 49 -9.00 2.66 14.05
N PRO A 50 -9.91 2.54 15.04
CA PRO A 50 -10.33 3.68 15.86
C PRO A 50 -9.20 4.40 16.63
N ASP A 51 -8.07 3.73 16.87
CA ASP A 51 -6.88 4.33 17.50
C ASP A 51 -5.93 5.00 16.48
N GLY A 52 -6.35 5.14 15.22
CA GLY A 52 -5.64 5.90 14.18
C GLY A 52 -4.59 5.11 13.41
N ARG A 53 -4.45 3.82 13.69
CA ARG A 53 -3.44 2.97 13.05
C ARG A 53 -3.96 2.42 11.73
N ALA A 54 -3.10 2.30 10.73
CA ALA A 54 -3.45 1.78 9.41
C ALA A 54 -3.48 0.26 9.43
N ASP A 55 -4.67 -0.31 9.20
CA ASP A 55 -4.84 -1.76 9.04
C ASP A 55 -4.57 -2.20 7.60
N ALA A 56 -4.76 -1.29 6.64
CA ALA A 56 -4.36 -1.46 5.26
C ALA A 56 -3.99 -0.12 4.63
N VAL A 57 -3.04 -0.18 3.69
CA VAL A 57 -2.84 0.83 2.66
C VAL A 57 -3.35 0.23 1.35
N LEU A 58 -4.15 1.01 0.63
CA LEU A 58 -4.84 0.60 -0.58
C LEU A 58 -4.81 1.72 -1.62
N LEU A 59 -5.14 1.38 -2.86
CA LEU A 59 -5.43 2.33 -3.92
C LEU A 59 -6.94 2.39 -4.13
N ILE A 60 -7.50 3.59 -4.31
CA ILE A 60 -8.91 3.84 -4.60
C ILE A 60 -9.08 4.53 -5.95
N GLY A 61 -10.00 4.04 -6.77
CA GLY A 61 -10.39 4.67 -8.04
C GLY A 61 -11.90 4.86 -8.12
N VAL A 62 -12.35 6.03 -8.55
CA VAL A 62 -13.78 6.36 -8.65
C VAL A 62 -14.26 6.13 -10.09
N HIS A 63 -15.45 5.53 -10.24
CA HIS A 63 -16.15 5.38 -11.51
C HIS A 63 -17.63 5.73 -11.36
N SER A 64 -18.39 5.65 -12.46
CA SER A 64 -19.76 6.18 -12.55
C SER A 64 -20.78 5.59 -11.55
N ASP A 65 -20.54 4.39 -11.04
CA ASP A 65 -21.50 3.66 -10.18
C ASP A 65 -20.88 3.21 -8.85
N GLY A 66 -19.68 3.68 -8.52
CA GLY A 66 -18.96 3.17 -7.37
C GLY A 66 -17.49 3.52 -7.32
N VAL A 67 -16.77 2.72 -6.55
CA VAL A 67 -15.32 2.80 -6.45
C VAL A 67 -14.67 1.42 -6.45
N TRP A 68 -13.42 1.38 -6.88
CA TRP A 68 -12.52 0.25 -6.72
C TRP A 68 -11.61 0.45 -5.52
N LEU A 69 -11.37 -0.62 -4.76
CA LEU A 69 -10.36 -0.68 -3.71
C LEU A 69 -9.34 -1.76 -4.07
N VAL A 70 -8.13 -1.37 -4.46
CA VAL A 70 -7.02 -2.28 -4.79
C VAL A 70 -6.06 -2.39 -3.62
N LEU A 71 -5.80 -3.60 -3.16
CA LEU A 71 -4.97 -3.87 -1.98
C LEU A 71 -4.27 -5.24 -2.08
N PRO A 72 -3.26 -5.51 -1.23
CA PRO A 72 -2.65 -6.83 -1.15
C PRO A 72 -3.68 -7.92 -0.83
N GLU A 73 -3.64 -9.03 -1.56
CA GLU A 73 -4.57 -10.17 -1.45
C GLU A 73 -4.72 -10.65 0.00
N SER A 74 -3.60 -10.69 0.72
CA SER A 74 -3.53 -11.09 2.13
C SER A 74 -4.38 -10.22 3.07
N LEU A 75 -4.77 -9.01 2.64
CA LEU A 75 -5.60 -8.08 3.40
C LEU A 75 -7.05 -7.98 2.88
N VAL A 76 -7.40 -8.63 1.77
CA VAL A 76 -8.77 -8.59 1.21
C VAL A 76 -9.78 -9.10 2.22
N ALA A 77 -9.59 -10.31 2.75
CA ALA A 77 -10.53 -10.92 3.69
C ALA A 77 -10.79 -10.07 4.97
N PRO A 78 -9.76 -9.59 5.71
CA PRO A 78 -10.00 -8.78 6.90
C PRO A 78 -10.64 -7.41 6.57
N ILE A 79 -10.23 -6.75 5.48
CA ILE A 79 -10.80 -5.45 5.09
C ILE A 79 -12.23 -5.59 4.58
N PHE A 80 -12.51 -6.59 3.74
CA PHE A 80 -13.86 -6.87 3.24
C PHE A 80 -14.84 -7.15 4.39
N LYS A 81 -14.42 -7.95 5.39
CA LYS A 81 -15.23 -8.23 6.58
C LYS A 81 -15.60 -6.95 7.33
N ARG A 82 -14.65 -6.02 7.49
CA ARG A 82 -14.90 -4.73 8.15
C ARG A 82 -15.79 -3.82 7.29
N ALA A 83 -15.51 -3.71 5.99
CA ALA A 83 -16.36 -2.96 5.07
C ALA A 83 -17.81 -3.44 5.13
N ARG A 84 -18.04 -4.75 5.15
CA ARG A 84 -19.37 -5.34 5.30
C ARG A 84 -20.04 -5.04 6.65
N MET A 85 -19.27 -4.97 7.72
CA MET A 85 -19.79 -4.58 9.05
C MET A 85 -20.24 -3.10 9.04
N PHE A 86 -19.45 -2.21 8.44
CA PHE A 86 -19.73 -0.78 8.42
C PHE A 86 -20.70 -0.34 7.30
N SER A 87 -21.04 -1.23 6.37
CA SER A 87 -22.02 -0.97 5.32
C SER A 87 -23.48 -1.13 5.79
N ILE A 88 -23.72 -1.68 6.99
CA ILE A 88 -25.07 -1.89 7.53
C ILE A 88 -25.84 -0.56 7.54
N GLY A 89 -27.01 -0.55 6.89
CA GLY A 89 -27.85 0.65 6.76
C GLY A 89 -27.50 1.58 5.62
N ARG A 90 -26.47 1.27 4.81
CA ARG A 90 -26.12 1.99 3.59
C ARG A 90 -26.55 1.23 2.35
N LYS A 91 -26.93 1.96 1.30
CA LYS A 91 -27.27 1.40 -0.01
C LYS A 91 -26.00 1.17 -0.82
N VAL A 92 -25.21 0.18 -0.40
CA VAL A 92 -23.99 -0.23 -1.09
C VAL A 92 -23.96 -1.75 -1.29
N ALA A 93 -23.40 -2.18 -2.41
CA ALA A 93 -23.00 -3.56 -2.64
C ALA A 93 -21.48 -3.66 -2.58
N LEU A 94 -20.98 -4.76 -2.03
CA LEU A 94 -19.56 -5.06 -1.91
C LEU A 94 -19.33 -6.37 -2.66
N GLU A 95 -18.66 -6.28 -3.81
CA GLU A 95 -18.36 -7.44 -4.65
C GLU A 95 -16.85 -7.72 -4.59
N PRO A 96 -16.45 -8.93 -4.18
CA PRO A 96 -15.06 -9.21 -3.92
C PRO A 96 -14.29 -9.58 -5.19
N ASP A 97 -13.00 -9.19 -5.14
CA ASP A 97 -11.86 -10.06 -5.41
C ASP A 97 -11.59 -10.40 -6.88
N VAL A 98 -11.66 -9.38 -7.74
CA VAL A 98 -11.10 -9.48 -9.09
C VAL A 98 -9.59 -9.24 -9.06
N ALA A 99 -8.86 -9.84 -10.00
CA ALA A 99 -7.43 -9.59 -10.15
C ALA A 99 -7.16 -8.10 -10.46
N ALA A 100 -6.07 -7.57 -9.92
CA ALA A 100 -5.55 -6.24 -10.25
C ALA A 100 -4.13 -6.40 -10.81
N LEU A 101 -4.02 -6.52 -12.12
CA LEU A 101 -2.80 -6.98 -12.80
C LEU A 101 -1.98 -5.80 -13.33
N PRO A 102 -0.65 -5.81 -13.18
CA PRO A 102 0.23 -4.80 -13.75
C PRO A 102 0.20 -4.84 -15.27
N VAL A 103 0.09 -3.66 -15.88
CA VAL A 103 0.05 -3.49 -17.34
C VAL A 103 1.35 -2.86 -17.82
N LEU A 104 1.95 -3.46 -18.86
CA LEU A 104 3.10 -2.90 -19.58
C LEU A 104 2.67 -2.47 -20.98
N GLY A 105 2.46 -1.17 -21.20
CA GLY A 105 2.08 -0.61 -22.49
C GLY A 105 0.57 -0.46 -22.72
N PRO A 106 0.14 -0.02 -23.93
CA PRO A 106 -1.27 0.21 -24.23
C PRO A 106 -2.03 -1.12 -24.29
N VAL A 107 -3.03 -1.29 -23.42
CA VAL A 107 -3.92 -2.47 -23.44
C VAL A 107 -5.12 -2.17 -24.32
N ALA A 108 -5.36 -3.04 -25.29
CA ALA A 108 -6.56 -3.00 -26.11
C ALA A 108 -7.69 -3.79 -25.41
N GLN A 109 -8.77 -3.08 -25.09
CA GLN A 109 -10.15 -3.54 -24.86
C GLN A 109 -10.58 -4.30 -23.57
N GLU A 110 -11.88 -4.12 -23.30
CA GLU A 110 -12.86 -4.65 -22.31
C GLU A 110 -12.55 -4.69 -20.81
N GLY A 111 -11.29 -4.66 -20.39
CA GLY A 111 -10.92 -4.48 -18.98
C GLY A 111 -10.80 -3.01 -18.55
N ARG A 112 -11.07 -2.72 -17.27
CA ARG A 112 -10.94 -1.36 -16.71
C ARG A 112 -9.47 -1.10 -16.38
N VAL A 113 -8.74 -0.47 -17.32
CA VAL A 113 -7.35 -0.02 -17.11
C VAL A 113 -7.37 1.31 -16.38
N LEU A 114 -6.71 1.37 -15.22
CA LEU A 114 -6.61 2.58 -14.41
C LEU A 114 -5.14 2.95 -14.18
N GLU A 115 -4.79 4.19 -14.50
CA GLU A 115 -3.47 4.76 -14.20
C GLU A 115 -3.29 4.98 -12.69
N LEU A 116 -2.06 4.84 -12.22
CA LEU A 116 -1.71 5.22 -10.85
C LEU A 116 -1.52 6.75 -10.76
N ALA A 117 -2.09 7.38 -9.73
CA ALA A 117 -1.96 8.83 -9.54
C ALA A 117 -0.52 9.25 -9.22
N GLN A 118 0.22 8.43 -8.48
CA GLN A 118 1.61 8.66 -8.08
C GLN A 118 2.65 8.32 -9.16
N ASP A 119 2.25 7.57 -10.20
CA ASP A 119 3.13 7.13 -11.28
C ASP A 119 2.33 6.88 -12.56
N ARG A 120 2.28 7.88 -13.44
CA ARG A 120 1.41 7.91 -14.62
C ARG A 120 1.86 6.97 -15.74
N ASP A 121 3.07 6.44 -15.65
CA ASP A 121 3.58 5.46 -16.62
C ASP A 121 3.17 4.03 -16.24
N ARG A 122 2.54 3.83 -15.08
CA ARG A 122 2.06 2.54 -14.59
C ARG A 122 0.55 2.51 -14.49
N SER A 123 -0.03 1.38 -14.90
CA SER A 123 -1.47 1.13 -14.87
C SER A 123 -1.77 -0.27 -14.37
N LEU A 124 -2.95 -0.43 -13.76
CA LEU A 124 -3.50 -1.72 -13.37
C LEU A 124 -4.72 -2.06 -14.23
N LEU A 125 -4.78 -3.31 -14.69
CA LEU A 125 -5.96 -3.93 -15.27
C LEU A 125 -6.79 -4.54 -14.15
N LEU A 126 -8.04 -4.10 -14.00
CA LEU A 126 -8.98 -4.71 -13.05
C LEU A 126 -9.87 -5.72 -13.78
N GLY A 127 -9.89 -6.96 -13.30
CA GLY A 127 -10.60 -8.08 -13.93
C GLY A 127 -9.68 -9.12 -14.54
N GLU A 128 -10.29 -10.21 -15.01
CA GLU A 128 -9.58 -11.26 -15.76
C GLU A 128 -9.44 -10.83 -17.23
N PRO A 129 -8.26 -10.95 -17.86
CA PRO A 129 -8.14 -10.77 -19.30
C PRO A 129 -8.91 -11.87 -20.05
N GLU A 130 -9.70 -11.53 -21.08
CA GLU A 130 -10.41 -12.53 -21.91
C GLU A 130 -9.43 -13.54 -22.57
N ASP A 131 -8.23 -13.08 -22.91
CA ASP A 131 -7.10 -13.92 -23.33
C ASP A 131 -6.25 -14.32 -22.11
N ALA A 132 -6.74 -15.28 -21.32
CA ALA A 132 -6.07 -15.87 -20.15
C ALA A 132 -4.68 -16.50 -20.44
N ALA A 133 -4.24 -16.52 -21.70
CA ALA A 133 -3.00 -17.17 -22.15
C ALA A 133 -1.74 -16.28 -22.06
N ALA A 134 -1.83 -15.00 -21.65
CA ALA A 134 -0.70 -14.06 -21.76
C ALA A 134 -0.15 -13.47 -20.45
N ILE A 135 -0.74 -13.75 -19.28
CA ILE A 135 -0.21 -13.23 -18.00
C ILE A 135 -0.15 -14.36 -16.97
N ASP A 136 0.87 -15.21 -17.06
CA ASP A 136 1.24 -16.13 -15.97
C ASP A 136 2.03 -15.35 -14.90
N SER A 137 1.35 -14.42 -14.22
CA SER A 137 1.96 -13.53 -13.24
C SER A 137 0.93 -13.02 -12.23
N ASP A 138 0.30 -13.92 -11.48
CA ASP A 138 -0.53 -13.58 -10.31
C ASP A 138 0.20 -12.71 -9.28
N VAL A 139 1.53 -12.66 -9.36
CA VAL A 139 2.43 -11.92 -8.47
C VAL A 139 2.90 -10.65 -9.16
N LEU A 140 2.99 -9.55 -8.41
CA LEU A 140 3.64 -8.34 -8.90
C LEU A 140 5.11 -8.63 -9.22
N PRO A 141 5.58 -8.32 -10.44
CA PRO A 141 6.99 -8.45 -10.79
C PRO A 141 7.88 -7.58 -9.90
N ASP A 142 9.11 -8.02 -9.64
CA ASP A 142 10.06 -7.26 -8.80
C ASP A 142 10.27 -5.83 -9.30
N GLN A 143 10.29 -5.61 -10.63
CA GLN A 143 10.38 -4.28 -11.23
C GLN A 143 9.20 -3.36 -10.84
N TRP A 144 7.99 -3.92 -10.66
CA TRP A 144 6.83 -3.16 -10.21
C TRP A 144 6.98 -2.76 -8.74
N LEU A 145 7.42 -3.70 -7.91
CA LEU A 145 7.67 -3.46 -6.49
C LEU A 145 8.83 -2.47 -6.28
N GLN A 146 9.88 -2.53 -7.09
CA GLN A 146 10.95 -1.52 -7.10
C GLN A 146 10.42 -0.13 -7.47
N ALA A 147 9.51 -0.02 -8.44
CA ALA A 147 8.87 1.24 -8.77
C ALA A 147 7.96 1.74 -7.63
N ASP A 148 7.22 0.85 -6.96
CA ASP A 148 6.46 1.17 -5.75
C ASP A 148 7.35 1.68 -4.62
N ILE A 149 8.50 1.04 -4.39
CA ILE A 149 9.53 1.50 -3.44
C ILE A 149 10.06 2.87 -3.85
N GLY A 150 10.31 3.08 -5.15
CA GLY A 150 10.74 4.35 -5.73
C GLY A 150 9.77 5.50 -5.46
N CYS A 151 8.47 5.24 -5.55
CA CYS A 151 7.38 6.18 -5.24
C CYS A 151 6.97 6.19 -3.75
N ALA A 152 7.69 5.45 -2.88
CA ALA A 152 7.39 5.31 -1.47
C ALA A 152 5.97 4.79 -1.17
N MET A 153 5.39 3.93 -2.02
CA MET A 153 4.10 3.28 -1.79
C MET A 153 4.20 2.31 -0.61
N PRO A 154 3.58 2.60 0.55
CA PRO A 154 3.85 1.88 1.79
C PRO A 154 2.84 0.74 1.99
N TRP A 155 2.86 -0.26 1.10
CA TRP A 155 1.99 -1.44 1.23
C TRP A 155 2.10 -2.03 2.64
N ILE A 156 0.95 -2.18 3.29
CA ILE A 156 0.81 -2.89 4.55
C ILE A 156 0.54 -4.36 4.24
N LEU A 157 1.16 -5.24 5.00
CA LEU A 157 1.00 -6.69 4.94
C LEU A 157 0.55 -7.20 6.33
N PRO A 158 0.09 -8.45 6.48
CA PRO A 158 -0.41 -8.95 7.75
C PRO A 158 0.53 -8.71 8.94
N GLU A 159 1.84 -8.76 8.72
CA GLU A 159 2.90 -8.59 9.72
C GLU A 159 3.04 -7.14 10.20
N THR A 160 2.59 -6.16 9.41
CA THR A 160 2.70 -4.71 9.70
C THR A 160 1.35 -4.03 9.88
N ALA A 161 0.25 -4.78 9.75
CA ALA A 161 -1.10 -4.28 9.94
C ALA A 161 -1.30 -3.73 11.36
N GLY A 162 -1.83 -2.51 11.45
CA GLY A 162 -2.05 -1.84 12.73
C GLY A 162 -0.75 -1.42 13.43
N ALA A 163 0.42 -1.45 12.80
CA ALA A 163 1.67 -1.05 13.45
C ALA A 163 1.90 0.48 13.41
N TYR A 164 1.31 1.19 12.45
CA TYR A 164 1.70 2.57 12.11
C TYR A 164 0.52 3.51 11.96
N LEU A 165 0.76 4.79 12.26
CA LEU A 165 -0.14 5.87 11.84
C LEU A 165 0.10 6.20 10.36
N PRO A 166 -0.93 6.67 9.61
CA PRO A 166 -0.79 7.19 8.25
C PRO A 166 0.38 8.15 8.02
N GLN A 167 0.67 9.04 9.00
CA GLN A 167 1.78 9.98 8.89
C GLN A 167 3.15 9.29 8.96
N MET A 168 3.27 8.23 9.76
CA MET A 168 4.50 7.43 9.82
C MET A 168 4.74 6.68 8.52
N LEU A 169 3.67 6.35 7.79
CA LEU A 169 3.73 5.69 6.49
C LEU A 169 4.00 6.67 5.33
N GLY A 170 4.03 7.99 5.59
CA GLY A 170 4.26 9.00 4.57
C GLY A 170 3.05 9.26 3.66
N LEU A 171 1.84 8.84 4.06
CA LEU A 171 0.64 8.97 3.22
C LEU A 171 0.30 10.41 2.86
N GLU A 172 0.67 11.39 3.68
CA GLU A 172 0.53 12.81 3.33
C GLU A 172 1.32 13.19 2.07
N ALA A 173 2.56 12.71 1.98
CA ALA A 173 3.48 13.08 0.91
C ALA A 173 3.06 12.48 -0.44
N ILE A 174 2.42 11.30 -0.41
CA ILE A 174 1.91 10.62 -1.61
C ILE A 174 0.42 10.91 -1.88
N GLY A 175 -0.19 11.83 -1.13
CA GLY A 175 -1.57 12.27 -1.34
C GLY A 175 -2.65 11.36 -0.76
N GLY A 176 -2.31 10.34 0.04
CA GLY A 176 -3.27 9.38 0.62
C GLY A 176 -3.86 9.76 1.98
N LEU A 177 -3.67 10.99 2.45
CA LEU A 177 -4.28 11.49 3.69
C LEU A 177 -4.76 12.93 3.50
N SER A 178 -6.04 13.18 3.80
CA SER A 178 -6.63 14.52 3.82
C SER A 178 -6.98 14.94 5.24
N TYR A 179 -6.53 16.12 5.64
CA TYR A 179 -6.90 16.78 6.89
C TYR A 179 -8.14 17.67 6.79
N ARG A 180 -8.67 17.85 5.57
CA ARG A 180 -9.78 18.76 5.27
C ARG A 180 -11.10 18.04 5.00
N LYS A 181 -11.06 16.70 4.92
CA LYS A 181 -12.25 15.87 4.66
C LYS A 181 -13.12 15.69 5.91
N GLY A 182 -14.27 15.07 5.70
CA GLY A 182 -15.18 14.65 6.78
C GLY A 182 -14.67 13.46 7.61
N CYS A 183 -15.52 13.00 8.53
CA CYS A 183 -15.15 12.04 9.56
C CYS A 183 -14.76 10.64 9.03
N PHE A 184 -13.66 10.07 9.55
CA PHE A 184 -13.28 8.66 9.35
C PHE A 184 -12.71 8.03 10.64
N PRO A 185 -12.67 6.69 10.77
CA PRO A 185 -12.12 6.00 11.95
C PRO A 185 -10.69 6.41 12.26
N GLY A 186 -10.39 6.71 13.53
CA GLY A 186 -9.04 7.06 13.96
C GLY A 186 -8.61 8.50 13.68
N GLN A 187 -9.44 9.29 13.00
CA GLN A 187 -9.11 10.67 12.63
C GLN A 187 -8.74 11.56 13.83
N GLU A 188 -9.30 11.32 15.02
CA GLU A 188 -9.04 12.18 16.18
C GLU A 188 -7.57 12.05 16.61
N VAL A 189 -7.05 10.82 16.61
CA VAL A 189 -5.65 10.54 16.92
C VAL A 189 -4.75 11.14 15.83
N ILE A 190 -5.10 10.89 14.56
CA ILE A 190 -4.37 11.39 13.40
C ILE A 190 -4.30 12.93 13.41
N ALA A 191 -5.43 13.61 13.56
CA ALA A 191 -5.50 15.08 13.63
C ALA A 191 -4.79 15.62 14.87
N ARG A 192 -4.91 14.97 16.03
CA ARG A 192 -4.19 15.37 17.25
C ARG A 192 -2.68 15.33 17.04
N VAL A 193 -2.16 14.27 16.41
CA VAL A 193 -0.74 14.15 16.09
C VAL A 193 -0.30 15.26 15.12
N HIS A 194 -1.11 15.59 14.12
CA HIS A 194 -0.82 16.66 13.16
C HIS A 194 -0.78 18.05 13.80
N TYR A 195 -1.80 18.42 14.59
CA TYR A 195 -1.94 19.79 15.11
C TYR A 195 -1.24 20.05 16.44
N ARG A 196 -1.01 19.01 17.26
CA ARG A 196 -0.52 19.15 18.64
C ARG A 196 0.57 18.15 19.01
N GLY A 197 0.81 17.15 18.17
CA GLY A 197 1.79 16.11 18.44
C GLY A 197 3.06 16.27 17.61
N ARG A 198 3.84 15.20 17.59
CA ARG A 198 5.02 15.07 16.73
C ARG A 198 5.05 13.65 16.19
N VAL A 199 5.28 13.54 14.88
CA VAL A 199 5.58 12.28 14.23
C VAL A 199 7.06 11.96 14.48
N THR A 200 7.33 10.80 15.07
CA THR A 200 8.69 10.37 15.46
C THR A 200 9.30 9.34 14.53
N ARG A 201 8.53 8.83 13.56
CA ARG A 201 8.94 7.83 12.59
C ARG A 201 8.44 8.19 11.19
N ARG A 202 9.15 7.75 10.16
CA ARG A 202 8.76 7.92 8.76
C ARG A 202 9.10 6.69 7.94
N THR A 203 8.40 6.48 6.84
CA THR A 203 8.83 5.59 5.77
C THR A 203 10.12 6.12 5.15
N ALA A 204 11.06 5.24 4.90
CA ALA A 204 12.28 5.52 4.17
C ALA A 204 12.66 4.32 3.31
N ARG A 205 13.37 4.59 2.23
CA ARG A 205 13.96 3.57 1.37
C ARG A 205 15.26 3.09 1.98
N PHE A 206 15.57 1.82 1.78
CA PHE A 206 16.85 1.24 2.15
C PHE A 206 17.37 0.33 1.05
N ARG A 207 18.69 0.08 1.08
CA ARG A 207 19.35 -0.95 0.28
C ARG A 207 20.19 -1.84 1.19
N LEU A 208 20.17 -3.15 0.94
CA LEU A 208 20.99 -4.15 1.60
C LEU A 208 21.84 -4.91 0.58
N ALA A 209 23.07 -5.22 0.95
CA ALA A 209 23.88 -6.21 0.25
C ALA A 209 23.42 -7.62 0.70
N ALA A 210 22.41 -8.15 0.04
CA ALA A 210 21.80 -9.45 0.34
C ALA A 210 21.18 -10.07 -0.92
N ASP A 211 21.17 -11.41 -0.99
CA ASP A 211 20.50 -12.14 -2.09
C ASP A 211 19.00 -12.36 -1.83
N VAL A 212 18.59 -12.30 -0.56
CA VAL A 212 17.23 -12.61 -0.12
C VAL A 212 16.66 -11.37 0.57
N PRO A 213 15.50 -10.85 0.12
CA PRO A 213 14.83 -9.76 0.79
C PRO A 213 14.46 -10.11 2.24
N PRO A 214 14.61 -9.17 3.19
CA PRO A 214 14.13 -9.37 4.54
C PRO A 214 12.60 -9.49 4.56
N VAL A 215 12.07 -10.32 5.46
CA VAL A 215 10.63 -10.52 5.59
C VAL A 215 9.93 -9.25 6.12
N PRO A 216 8.72 -8.93 5.65
CA PRO A 216 7.88 -7.89 6.25
C PRO A 216 7.77 -8.03 7.77
N GLY A 217 7.76 -6.89 8.46
CA GLY A 217 7.68 -6.84 9.92
C GLY A 217 9.00 -7.16 10.65
N SER A 218 10.02 -7.69 9.96
CA SER A 218 11.35 -7.85 10.55
C SER A 218 11.97 -6.51 10.91
N THR A 219 12.83 -6.53 11.94
CA THR A 219 13.52 -5.33 12.43
C THR A 219 15.01 -5.42 12.18
N PHE A 220 15.60 -4.28 11.80
CA PHE A 220 17.05 -4.09 11.77
C PHE A 220 17.43 -2.86 12.61
N GLU A 221 18.71 -2.78 12.96
CA GLU A 221 19.25 -1.62 13.68
C GLU A 221 19.78 -0.58 12.69
N LEU A 222 19.37 0.67 12.88
CA LEU A 222 19.78 1.82 12.08
C LEU A 222 20.27 2.91 13.04
N ALA A 223 21.57 3.15 13.07
CA ALA A 223 22.21 4.13 13.96
C ALA A 223 21.73 4.02 15.44
N GLY A 224 21.66 2.80 15.98
CA GLY A 224 21.23 2.56 17.36
C GLY A 224 19.72 2.59 17.61
N LYS A 225 18.91 2.71 16.55
CA LYS A 225 17.43 2.75 16.65
C LYS A 225 16.80 1.64 15.81
N PRO A 226 15.66 1.07 16.27
CA PRO A 226 14.97 0.06 15.50
C PRO A 226 14.31 0.68 14.26
N ALA A 227 14.49 0.01 13.14
CA ALA A 227 13.74 0.18 11.91
C ALA A 227 13.00 -1.12 11.61
N GLN A 228 11.80 -1.03 11.04
CA GLN A 228 11.00 -2.21 10.69
C GLN A 228 10.66 -2.20 9.21
N VAL A 229 10.88 -3.34 8.55
CA VAL A 229 10.63 -3.55 7.12
C VAL A 229 9.13 -3.57 6.85
N LEU A 230 8.69 -2.81 5.85
CA LEU A 230 7.36 -2.96 5.24
C LEU A 230 7.40 -4.08 4.21
N TYR A 231 8.24 -3.93 3.18
CA TYR A 231 8.52 -4.95 2.17
C TYR A 231 9.82 -4.59 1.42
N ALA A 232 10.39 -5.57 0.73
CA ALA A 232 11.63 -5.44 -0.02
C ALA A 232 11.69 -6.44 -1.17
N VAL A 233 12.51 -6.17 -2.18
CA VAL A 233 12.71 -7.00 -3.37
C VAL A 233 14.16 -6.96 -3.83
N VAL A 234 14.58 -7.98 -4.57
CA VAL A 234 15.89 -7.99 -5.24
C VAL A 234 15.89 -6.94 -6.34
N GLU A 235 16.99 -6.18 -6.48
CA GLU A 235 17.14 -5.20 -7.56
C GLU A 235 17.31 -5.87 -8.92
N SER A 236 16.57 -5.39 -9.93
CA SER A 236 16.53 -6.05 -11.24
C SER A 236 17.86 -5.86 -11.97
N GLY A 237 18.48 -6.97 -12.36
CA GLY A 237 19.77 -6.96 -13.06
C GLY A 237 20.99 -6.90 -12.14
N GLU A 238 20.80 -6.92 -10.81
CA GLU A 238 21.88 -6.95 -9.83
C GLU A 238 21.75 -8.17 -8.89
N THR A 239 22.79 -8.99 -8.81
CA THR A 239 22.87 -10.07 -7.81
C THR A 239 23.39 -9.52 -6.49
N GLY A 240 22.82 -9.97 -5.36
CA GLY A 240 23.26 -9.57 -4.04
C GLY A 240 22.86 -8.15 -3.63
N SER A 241 21.90 -7.52 -4.32
CA SER A 241 21.34 -6.23 -3.92
C SER A 241 19.83 -6.32 -3.73
N VAL A 242 19.36 -5.83 -2.59
CA VAL A 242 17.94 -5.73 -2.23
C VAL A 242 17.61 -4.29 -1.93
N VAL A 243 16.48 -3.83 -2.43
CA VAL A 243 15.90 -2.53 -2.10
C VAL A 243 14.55 -2.72 -1.41
N GLY A 244 14.23 -1.85 -0.44
CA GLY A 244 12.97 -1.96 0.30
C GLY A 244 12.48 -0.66 0.91
N LEU A 245 11.29 -0.72 1.49
CA LEU A 245 10.74 0.31 2.35
C LEU A 245 10.72 -0.16 3.80
N ALA A 246 11.13 0.71 4.71
CA ALA A 246 11.07 0.50 6.14
C ALA A 246 10.51 1.73 6.84
N VAL A 247 9.90 1.53 8.00
CA VAL A 247 9.58 2.63 8.92
C VAL A 247 10.76 2.81 9.87
N VAL A 248 11.36 3.99 9.82
CA VAL A 248 12.58 4.37 10.55
C VAL A 248 12.30 5.55 11.48
N SER A 249 13.27 5.89 12.35
CA SER A 249 13.20 7.13 13.13
C SER A 249 13.17 8.36 12.22
N ILE A 250 12.42 9.40 12.61
CA ILE A 250 12.26 10.62 11.80
C ILE A 250 13.59 11.35 11.54
N ASP A 251 14.56 11.20 12.45
CA ASP A 251 15.89 11.80 12.40
C ASP A 251 16.95 10.90 11.73
N ALA A 252 16.55 9.77 11.16
CA ALA A 252 17.46 8.95 10.37
C ALA A 252 17.87 9.70 9.08
N GLU A 253 19.17 9.80 8.83
CA GLU A 253 19.74 10.51 7.69
C GLU A 253 20.07 9.53 6.53
N PRO A 254 19.95 9.98 5.27
CA PRO A 254 20.44 9.21 4.12
C PRO A 254 21.92 8.82 4.29
N GLY A 255 22.27 7.61 3.87
CA GLY A 255 23.61 7.05 4.04
C GLY A 255 23.88 6.44 5.41
N ALA A 256 22.95 6.55 6.38
CA ALA A 256 23.09 5.85 7.65
C ALA A 256 23.18 4.33 7.45
N GLU A 257 24.16 3.71 8.09
CA GLU A 257 24.41 2.28 7.99
C GLU A 257 23.32 1.46 8.67
N ILE A 258 22.91 0.40 8.00
CA ILE A 258 21.97 -0.59 8.49
C ILE A 258 22.75 -1.84 8.87
N ASP A 259 22.57 -2.27 10.11
CA ASP A 259 23.06 -3.56 10.59
C ASP A 259 21.93 -4.59 10.54
N VAL A 260 22.07 -5.56 9.63
CA VAL A 260 21.20 -6.74 9.54
C VAL A 260 22.01 -8.01 9.80
N GLY A 261 22.79 -8.04 10.88
CA GLY A 261 23.57 -9.20 11.27
C GLY A 261 24.66 -9.54 10.26
N SER A 262 24.39 -10.50 9.36
CA SER A 262 25.36 -10.92 8.33
C SER A 262 25.37 -10.06 7.06
N SER A 263 24.46 -9.10 6.94
CA SER A 263 24.33 -8.23 5.77
C SER A 263 24.48 -6.76 6.17
N ALA A 264 25.18 -5.99 5.35
CA ALA A 264 25.33 -4.54 5.50
C ALA A 264 24.41 -3.81 4.54
N GLY A 265 23.96 -2.62 4.92
CA GLY A 265 23.11 -1.80 4.06
C GLY A 265 23.15 -0.32 4.41
N THR A 266 22.38 0.46 3.66
CA THR A 266 22.28 1.92 3.86
C THR A 266 20.85 2.40 3.68
N LEU A 267 20.51 3.46 4.40
CA LEU A 267 19.33 4.25 4.11
C LEU A 267 19.55 5.09 2.84
N LEU A 268 18.56 5.13 1.95
CA LEU A 268 18.63 5.89 0.69
C LEU A 268 18.10 7.32 0.83
#